data_AF-A0A251Z9N5-F1
#
_entry.id   AF-A0A251Z9N5-F1
#
_cell.length_a   1.000
_cell.length_b   1.000
_cell.length_c   1.000
_cell.angle_alpha   90.00
_cell.angle_beta   90.00
_cell.angle_gamma   90.00
#
_symmetry.space_group_name_H-M   'P 1'
#
loop_
_entity.id
_entity.type
_entity.pdbx_description
1 polymer ?
#
loop_
_entity_poly.entity_id
_entity_poly.type
_entity_poly.pdbx_seq_one_letter_code
_entity_poly.pdbx_strand_id
1 'polypeptide(L)' 'GAGIALLGGFDVLALTGGIGEHDNSLQNWLQQRLQGLGLAPTGPARLEIVAADEEAEIFRQINALLPP' A
#
# COMPACT_ATOMS: atom_id res chain seq x y z
N GLY A 1 0.58 -5.89 10.91
CA GLY A 1 0.55 -6.13 12.37
C GLY A 1 1.31 -5.03 13.09
N ALA A 2 2.62 -5.19 13.26
CA ALA A 2 3.47 -4.24 14.00
C ALA A 2 3.36 -2.78 13.51
N GLY A 3 3.41 -2.53 12.19
CA GLY A 3 3.26 -1.18 11.63
C GLY A 3 1.93 -0.51 11.97
N ILE A 4 0.82 -1.26 11.90
CA ILE A 4 -0.52 -0.77 12.27
C ILE A 4 -0.55 -0.37 13.75
N ALA A 5 0.01 -1.21 14.63
CA ALA A 5 0.06 -0.91 16.06
C ALA A 5 0.91 0.33 16.37
N LEU A 6 2.06 0.47 15.70
CA LEU A 6 2.95 1.63 15.86
C LEU A 6 2.27 2.94 15.44
N LEU A 7 1.49 2.91 14.36
CA LEU A 7 0.79 4.07 13.81
C LEU A 7 -0.55 4.35 14.52
N GLY A 8 -0.99 3.47 15.42
CA GLY A 8 -2.29 3.58 16.10
C GLY A 8 -3.50 3.29 15.19
N GLY A 9 -3.27 2.67 14.03
CA GLY A 9 -4.28 2.44 13.01
C GLY A 9 -3.71 2.55 11.59
N PHE A 10 -4.58 2.45 10.60
CA PHE A 10 -4.26 2.73 9.19
C PHE A 10 -5.54 3.06 8.42
N ASP A 11 -5.45 3.97 7.45
CA ASP A 11 -6.54 4.28 6.53
C ASP A 11 -6.40 3.54 5.18
N VAL A 12 -5.15 3.28 4.78
CA VAL A 12 -4.81 2.66 3.50
C VAL A 12 -3.75 1.60 3.70
N LEU A 13 -3.99 0.42 3.13
CA LEU A 13 -2.98 -0.59 2.87
C LEU A 13 -2.64 -0.55 1.37
N ALA A 14 -1.48 0.00 1.03
CA ALA A 14 -1.02 0.06 -0.36
C ALA A 14 -0.16 -1.18 -0.67
N LEU A 15 -0.47 -1.87 -1.78
CA LEU A 15 0.36 -2.94 -2.34
C LEU A 15 0.99 -2.45 -3.65
N THR A 16 2.26 -2.78 -3.82
CA THR A 16 3.07 -2.43 -4.99
C THR A 16 4.08 -3.54 -5.26
N GLY A 17 4.80 -3.47 -6.39
CA GLY A 17 5.73 -4.48 -6.84
C GLY A 17 5.03 -5.71 -7.42
N GLY A 18 5.79 -6.60 -8.07
CA GLY A 18 5.22 -7.66 -8.91
C GLY A 18 4.20 -8.58 -8.23
N ILE A 19 4.39 -8.94 -6.96
CA ILE A 19 3.43 -9.78 -6.23
C ILE A 19 2.24 -8.95 -5.74
N GLY A 20 2.49 -7.80 -5.12
CA GLY A 20 1.44 -6.95 -4.57
C GLY A 20 0.44 -6.49 -5.64
N GLU A 21 0.95 -6.21 -6.84
CA GLU A 21 0.17 -5.70 -7.97
C GLU A 21 -0.67 -6.77 -8.68
N HIS A 22 -0.21 -8.03 -8.69
CA HIS A 22 -0.77 -9.04 -9.59
C HIS A 22 -1.34 -10.29 -8.90
N ASP A 23 -0.97 -10.56 -7.64
CA ASP A 23 -1.46 -11.74 -6.93
C ASP A 23 -2.82 -11.48 -6.26
N ASN A 24 -3.88 -11.77 -7.00
CA ASN A 24 -5.26 -11.68 -6.49
C ASN A 24 -5.53 -12.59 -5.28
N SER A 25 -4.81 -13.72 -5.16
CA SER A 25 -4.97 -14.63 -4.01
C SER A 25 -4.44 -13.96 -2.74
N LEU A 26 -3.28 -13.34 -2.82
CA LEU A 26 -2.71 -12.53 -1.75
C LEU A 26 -3.63 -11.37 -1.37
N GLN A 27 -4.13 -10.62 -2.36
CA GLN A 27 -5.01 -9.47 -2.13
C GLN A 27 -6.29 -9.88 -1.36
N ASN A 28 -6.93 -10.97 -1.80
CA ASN A 28 -8.12 -11.51 -1.13
C ASN A 28 -7.79 -12.03 0.27
N TRP A 29 -6.67 -12.74 0.43
CA TRP A 29 -6.23 -13.24 1.73
C TRP A 29 -5.98 -12.08 2.72
N LEU A 30 -5.39 -10.98 2.27
CA LEU A 30 -5.16 -9.78 3.08
C LEU A 30 -6.47 -9.12 3.52
N GLN A 31 -7.44 -8.97 2.61
CA GLN A 31 -8.76 -8.42 2.94
C GLN A 31 -9.46 -9.27 4.00
N GLN A 32 -9.46 -10.60 3.85
CA GLN A 32 -10.06 -11.49 4.84
C GLN A 32 -9.35 -11.41 6.18
N ARG A 33 -8.02 -11.42 6.19
CA ARG A 33 -7.23 -11.45 7.42
C ARG A 33 -7.31 -10.14 8.21
N LEU A 34 -7.47 -9.01 7.53
CA LEU A 34 -7.46 -7.67 8.14
C LEU A 34 -8.86 -7.07 8.25
N GLN A 35 -9.92 -7.83 7.94
CA GLN A 35 -11.31 -7.38 8.06
C GLN A 35 -11.62 -6.84 9.47
N GLY A 36 -11.15 -7.52 10.52
CA GLY A 36 -11.33 -7.11 11.92
C GLY A 36 -10.58 -5.82 12.31
N LEU A 37 -9.67 -5.34 11.45
CA LEU A 37 -8.95 -4.08 11.61
C LEU A 37 -9.52 -2.97 10.71
N GLY A 38 -10.70 -3.18 10.12
CA GLY A 38 -11.39 -2.19 9.31
C GLY A 38 -11.14 -2.29 7.80
N LEU A 39 -10.37 -3.28 7.33
CA LEU A 39 -10.18 -3.53 5.89
C LEU A 39 -11.34 -4.36 5.34
N ALA A 40 -12.50 -3.73 5.19
CA ALA A 40 -13.75 -4.36 4.76
C ALA A 40 -14.44 -3.49 3.68
N PRO A 41 -15.40 -4.02 2.90
CA PRO A 41 -16.06 -3.26 1.84
C PRO A 41 -16.71 -1.94 2.30
N THR A 42 -17.14 -1.88 3.56
CA THR A 42 -17.70 -0.67 4.20
C THR A 42 -16.88 -0.24 5.42
N GLY A 43 -15.69 -0.80 5.59
CA GLY A 43 -14.81 -0.49 6.70
C GLY A 43 -14.07 0.83 6.50
N PRO A 44 -13.49 1.40 7.57
CA PRO A 44 -12.78 2.68 7.51
C PRO A 44 -11.46 2.61 6.74
N ALA A 45 -10.89 1.40 6.55
CA ALA A 45 -9.62 1.22 5.85
C ALA A 45 -9.83 0.54 4.49
N ARG A 46 -8.98 0.88 3.52
CA ARG A 46 -9.05 0.35 2.14
C ARG A 46 -7.75 -0.26 1.65
N LEU A 47 -7.88 -1.21 0.73
CA LEU A 47 -6.75 -1.81 0.01
C LEU A 47 -6.59 -1.08 -1.32
N GLU A 48 -5.40 -0.56 -1.58
CA GLU A 48 -5.07 0.06 -2.86
C GLU A 48 -3.92 -0.68 -3.54
N ILE A 49 -4.05 -0.88 -4.84
CA ILE A 49 -2.96 -1.39 -5.68
C ILE A 49 -2.34 -0.18 -6.37
N VAL A 50 -1.04 0.05 -6.11
CA VAL A 50 -0.28 1.17 -6.66
C VAL A 50 0.86 0.60 -7.47
N ALA A 51 0.82 0.81 -8.79
CA ALA A 51 1.90 0.37 -9.67
C ALA A 51 3.20 1.11 -9.31
N ALA A 52 4.28 0.36 -9.10
CA ALA A 52 5.59 0.96 -8.96
C ALA A 52 6.04 1.54 -10.31
N ASP A 53 6.53 2.79 -10.28
CA ASP A 53 7.23 3.42 -11.40
C ASP A 53 8.60 3.83 -10.89
N GLU A 54 9.53 2.89 -10.93
CA GLU A 54 10.87 3.05 -10.36
C GLU A 54 11.64 4.14 -11.10
N GLU A 55 11.53 4.18 -12.42
CA GLU A 55 12.18 5.19 -13.26
C GLU A 55 11.67 6.60 -12.97
N ALA A 56 10.35 6.79 -12.83
CA ALA A 56 9.79 8.09 -12.48
C ALA A 56 10.16 8.53 -11.07
N GLU A 57 10.20 7.60 -10.10
CA GLU A 57 10.61 7.92 -8.73
C GLU A 57 12.10 8.27 -8.66
N ILE A 58 12.98 7.55 -9.37
CA ILE A 58 14.39 7.91 -9.51
C ILE A 58 14.53 9.31 -10.11
N PHE A 59 13.83 9.60 -11.20
CA PHE A 59 13.85 10.92 -11.82
C PHE A 59 13.39 12.02 -10.86
N ARG A 60 12.31 11.77 -10.10
CA ARG A 60 11.80 12.71 -9.09
C ARG A 60 12.82 12.98 -7.99
N GLN A 61 13.48 11.94 -7.47
CA GLN A 61 14.50 12.09 -6.43
C GLN A 61 15.74 12.82 -6.93
N ILE A 62 16.20 12.54 -8.16
CA ILE A 62 17.32 13.28 -8.77
C ILE A 62 16.97 14.76 -8.88
N ASN A 63 15.79 15.10 -9.40
CA ASN A 63 15.37 16.50 -9.56
C ASN A 63 15.18 17.20 -8.21
N ALA A 64 14.71 16.51 -7.17
CA ALA A 64 14.57 17.08 -5.84
C ALA A 64 15.91 17.52 -5.21
N LEU A 65 17.03 17.02 -5.73
CA LEU A 65 18.38 17.38 -5.29
C LEU A 65 19.00 18.50 -6.12
N LEU A 66 18.41 18.85 -7.27
CA LEU A 66 18.91 19.92 -8.13
C LEU A 66 18.35 21.27 -7.65
N PRO A 67 19.15 22.35 -7.69
CA PRO A 67 18.64 23.68 -7.43
C PRO A 67 17.58 24.06 -8.48
N PRO A 68 16.60 24.91 -8.10
CA PRO A 68 15.50 25.32 -8.97
C PRO A 68 15.96 26.08 -10.22
#